data_AF-A0A6J0C8B4-F1
#
_entry.id   AF-A0A6J0C8B4-F1
#
_cell.length_a   1.000
_cell.length_b   1.000
_cell.length_c   1.000
_cell.angle_alpha   90.00
_cell.angle_beta   90.00
_cell.angle_gamma   90.00
#
_symmetry.space_group_name_H-M   'P 1'
#
loop_
_entity.id
_entity.type
_entity.pdbx_description
1 polymer ?
#
loop_
_entity_poly.entity_id
_entity_poly.type
_entity_poly.pdbx_seq_one_letter_code
_entity_poly.pdbx_strand_id
1 'polypeptide(L)'
;MFDQLSWKESIEKLLLEGIVSKEKSMARITKILSTNTPNNRIQSEINQDTLELEVMEVELPLKCPLSLTRITIPARGCNCEHIQCFDLQSYVMLNYKVKSWKCPICNKNAGLKDLSVDEYIFEILEITTSMSDVERVVIDLTARWKIKISKPNVIDLTSEGDKDCQIIHSIVNLSLE
;
A
#
# COMPACT_ATOMS: atom_id res chain seq x y z
N MET A 1 -27.07 -2.72 13.71
CA MET A 1 -27.10 -3.90 12.80
C MET A 1 -25.77 -4.65 12.74
N PHE A 2 -24.66 -4.13 13.28
CA PHE A 2 -23.42 -4.91 13.45
C PHE A 2 -23.20 -5.38 14.91
N ASP A 3 -23.86 -4.77 15.89
CA ASP A 3 -23.61 -5.00 17.33
C ASP A 3 -24.08 -6.37 17.88
N GLN A 4 -24.73 -7.20 17.06
CA GLN A 4 -25.10 -8.58 17.41
C GLN A 4 -24.35 -9.65 16.60
N LEU A 5 -23.54 -9.24 15.62
CA LEU A 5 -22.78 -10.17 14.79
C LEU A 5 -21.49 -10.57 15.50
N SER A 6 -21.08 -11.82 15.32
CA SER A 6 -19.71 -12.24 15.57
C SER A 6 -18.72 -11.49 14.67
N TRP A 7 -17.45 -11.51 15.05
CA TRP A 7 -16.40 -10.89 14.25
C TRP A 7 -16.30 -11.52 12.85
N LYS A 8 -16.63 -12.81 12.70
CA LYS A 8 -16.63 -13.53 11.41
C LYS A 8 -17.74 -13.02 10.49
N GLU A 9 -18.98 -12.96 10.99
CA GLU A 9 -20.12 -12.47 10.22
C GLU A 9 -19.94 -11.00 9.80
N SER A 10 -19.30 -10.18 10.65
CA SER A 10 -18.95 -8.81 10.28
C SER A 10 -17.96 -8.74 9.12
N ILE A 11 -16.96 -9.63 9.08
CA ILE A 11 -16.00 -9.73 7.97
C ILE A 11 -16.70 -10.21 6.71
N GLU A 12 -17.49 -11.29 6.77
CA GLU A 12 -18.23 -11.81 5.63
C GLU A 12 -19.12 -10.75 5.00
N LYS A 13 -19.85 -10.00 5.83
CA LYS A 13 -20.66 -8.88 5.35
C LYS A 13 -19.84 -7.78 4.68
N LEU A 14 -18.67 -7.43 5.22
CA LEU A 14 -17.78 -6.44 4.61
C LEU A 14 -17.21 -6.93 3.28
N LEU A 15 -16.96 -8.22 3.14
CA LEU A 15 -16.54 -8.82 1.86
C LEU A 15 -17.67 -8.84 0.81
N LEU A 16 -18.93 -8.83 1.23
CA LEU A 16 -20.07 -8.80 0.31
C LEU A 16 -20.50 -7.37 -0.05
N GLU A 17 -20.49 -6.44 0.91
CA GLU A 17 -21.12 -5.12 0.76
C GLU A 17 -20.14 -3.94 0.90
N GLY A 18 -18.93 -4.19 1.42
CA GLY A 18 -17.95 -3.17 1.79
C GLY A 18 -16.82 -2.97 0.79
N ILE A 19 -16.93 -3.47 -0.45
CA ILE A 19 -15.85 -3.35 -1.43
C ILE A 19 -15.86 -1.97 -2.10
N VAL A 20 -14.70 -1.32 -2.13
CA VAL A 20 -14.43 -0.15 -2.96
C VAL A 20 -13.77 -0.63 -4.24
N SER A 21 -14.38 -0.33 -5.39
CA SER A 21 -13.87 -0.78 -6.67
C SER A 21 -12.49 -0.21 -6.98
N LYS A 22 -11.74 -0.89 -7.85
CA LYS A 22 -10.42 -0.49 -8.32
C LYS A 22 -10.41 0.96 -8.80
N GLU A 23 -11.38 1.36 -9.61
CA GLU A 23 -11.46 2.72 -10.18
C GLU A 23 -11.64 3.77 -9.07
N LYS A 24 -12.49 3.49 -8.08
CA LYS A 24 -12.71 4.39 -6.94
C LYS A 24 -11.47 4.49 -6.06
N SER A 25 -10.77 3.39 -5.84
CA SER A 25 -9.52 3.38 -5.09
C SER A 25 -8.42 4.16 -5.81
N MET A 26 -8.22 3.92 -7.11
CA MET A 26 -7.27 4.66 -7.95
C MET A 26 -7.58 6.16 -7.96
N ALA A 27 -8.84 6.56 -8.18
CA ALA A 27 -9.24 7.96 -8.16
C ALA A 27 -8.95 8.64 -6.79
N ARG A 28 -9.13 7.90 -5.69
CA ARG A 28 -8.78 8.36 -4.36
C ARG A 28 -7.27 8.54 -4.18
N ILE A 29 -6.46 7.59 -4.66
CA ILE A 29 -5.01 7.65 -4.60
C ILE A 29 -4.50 8.88 -5.37
N THR A 30 -4.93 9.04 -6.62
CA THR A 30 -4.59 10.20 -7.44
C THR A 30 -4.95 11.50 -6.74
N LYS A 31 -6.16 11.59 -6.16
CA LYS A 31 -6.58 12.77 -5.40
C LYS A 31 -5.66 13.05 -4.21
N ILE A 32 -5.35 12.05 -3.38
CA ILE A 32 -4.49 12.22 -2.20
C ILE A 32 -3.10 12.71 -2.62
N LEU A 33 -2.53 12.12 -3.68
CA LEU A 33 -1.23 12.53 -4.20
C LEU A 33 -1.27 13.97 -4.72
N SER A 34 -2.26 14.34 -5.53
CA SER A 34 -2.41 15.71 -6.06
C SER A 34 -2.65 16.78 -4.99
N THR A 35 -3.25 16.43 -3.83
CA THR A 35 -3.52 17.40 -2.75
C THR A 35 -2.38 17.57 -1.77
N ASN A 36 -1.49 16.58 -1.66
CA ASN A 36 -0.34 16.61 -0.75
C ASN A 36 0.88 17.29 -1.38
N THR A 37 0.72 17.94 -2.54
CA THR A 37 1.75 18.81 -3.12
C THR A 37 2.11 19.89 -2.10
N PRO A 38 3.37 20.00 -1.67
CA PRO A 38 3.77 21.10 -0.83
C PRO A 38 3.52 22.40 -1.59
N ASN A 39 2.60 23.22 -1.09
CA ASN A 39 2.49 24.63 -1.46
C ASN A 39 3.74 25.37 -0.91
N ASN A 40 4.90 25.17 -1.53
CA ASN A 40 6.00 26.14 -1.56
C ASN A 40 6.13 26.54 -3.04
N ARG A 41 5.72 27.74 -3.46
CA ARG A 41 6.35 29.03 -3.15
C ARG A 41 7.89 28.95 -3.20
N ILE A 42 8.42 28.58 -4.35
CA ILE A 42 9.54 29.32 -4.92
C ILE A 42 9.12 29.66 -6.34
N GLN A 43 9.07 30.95 -6.61
CA GLN A 43 9.12 31.49 -7.96
C GLN A 43 10.49 31.13 -8.53
N SER A 44 10.71 29.87 -8.91
CA SER A 44 11.86 29.50 -9.73
C SER A 44 11.42 29.71 -11.16
N GLU A 45 12.03 30.73 -11.76
CA GLU A 45 11.92 31.11 -13.16
C GLU A 45 11.71 29.90 -14.06
N ILE A 46 10.66 30.00 -14.87
CA ILE A 46 10.35 29.07 -15.95
C ILE A 46 11.52 29.16 -16.95
N ASN A 47 12.52 28.28 -16.81
CA ASN A 47 13.39 27.93 -17.93
C ASN A 47 12.62 26.95 -18.79
N GLN A 48 12.20 27.43 -19.96
CA GLN A 48 11.14 26.86 -20.79
C GLN A 48 11.54 25.62 -21.60
N ASP A 49 12.59 24.89 -21.20
CA ASP A 49 13.17 23.80 -22.02
C ASP A 49 13.27 22.41 -21.36
N THR A 50 12.88 22.24 -20.09
CA THR A 50 12.68 20.90 -19.50
C THR A 50 11.53 20.93 -18.50
N LEU A 51 10.30 20.68 -18.98
CA LEU A 51 9.19 20.29 -18.11
C LEU A 51 9.48 18.89 -17.55
N GLU A 52 10.43 18.78 -16.62
CA GLU A 52 10.51 17.64 -15.72
C GLU A 52 9.29 17.73 -14.81
N LEU A 53 8.21 17.07 -15.22
CA LEU A 53 7.10 16.76 -14.33
C LEU A 53 7.68 15.92 -13.20
N GLU A 54 7.94 16.52 -12.04
CA GLU A 54 8.22 15.76 -10.82
C GLU A 54 7.07 14.77 -10.62
N VAL A 55 7.34 13.50 -10.91
CA VAL A 55 6.35 12.43 -10.77
C VAL A 55 6.09 12.27 -9.28
N MET A 56 4.93 12.73 -8.82
CA MET A 56 4.56 12.50 -7.42
C MET A 56 4.25 11.01 -7.26
N GLU A 57 5.05 10.35 -6.44
CA GLU A 57 4.91 8.93 -6.13
C GLU A 57 4.88 8.71 -4.62
N VAL A 58 4.27 7.61 -4.18
CA VAL A 58 4.23 7.18 -2.79
C VAL A 58 4.74 5.77 -2.65
N GLU A 59 5.62 5.55 -1.66
CA GLU A 59 5.99 4.21 -1.25
C GLU A 59 4.93 3.63 -0.31
N LEU A 60 4.34 2.51 -0.71
CA LEU A 60 3.28 1.81 0.00
C LEU A 60 3.79 0.48 0.57
N PRO A 61 3.94 0.37 1.90
CA PRO A 61 4.15 -0.92 2.56
C PRO A 61 3.01 -1.93 2.31
N LEU A 62 3.37 -3.18 2.04
CA LEU A 62 2.44 -4.32 1.90
C LEU A 62 2.20 -5.05 3.24
N LYS A 63 2.97 -4.69 4.28
CA LYS A 63 2.79 -5.15 5.66
C LYS A 63 1.75 -4.32 6.40
N CYS A 64 0.93 -4.99 7.18
CA CYS A 64 -0.09 -4.38 8.03
C CYS A 64 0.57 -3.71 9.24
N PRO A 65 0.25 -2.44 9.55
CA PRO A 65 0.81 -1.76 10.73
C PRO A 65 0.33 -2.35 12.06
N LEU A 66 -0.75 -3.15 12.06
CA LEU A 66 -1.30 -3.78 13.25
C LEU A 66 -0.74 -5.18 13.52
N SER A 67 -0.79 -6.06 12.52
CA SER A 67 -0.34 -7.44 12.68
C SER A 67 1.16 -7.61 12.43
N LEU A 68 1.80 -6.62 11.82
CA LEU A 68 3.20 -6.66 11.36
C LEU A 68 3.47 -7.77 10.32
N THR A 69 2.43 -8.42 9.83
CA THR A 69 2.46 -9.42 8.76
C THR A 69 1.98 -8.80 7.46
N ARG A 70 2.22 -9.48 6.33
CA ARG A 70 1.63 -9.09 5.04
C ARG A 70 0.11 -9.00 5.15
N ILE A 71 -0.47 -7.94 4.58
CA ILE A 71 -1.92 -7.75 4.54
C ILE A 71 -2.52 -8.87 3.69
N THR A 72 -3.57 -9.52 4.19
CA THR A 72 -4.33 -10.51 3.41
C THR A 72 -5.59 -9.88 2.82
N ILE A 73 -6.32 -9.12 3.64
CA ILE A 73 -7.53 -8.40 3.19
C ILE A 73 -7.30 -6.90 3.48
N PRO A 74 -6.96 -6.08 2.48
CA PRO A 74 -6.67 -4.67 2.67
C PRO A 74 -7.95 -3.92 2.95
N ALA A 75 -8.05 -3.41 4.17
CA ALA A 75 -9.14 -2.56 4.60
C ALA A 75 -8.66 -1.17 4.99
N ARG A 76 -9.60 -0.22 4.89
CA ARG A 76 -9.42 1.17 5.30
C ARG A 76 -10.75 1.76 5.76
N GLY A 77 -10.68 2.81 6.59
CA GLY A 77 -11.87 3.61 6.88
C GLY A 77 -12.22 4.52 5.70
N CYS A 78 -13.50 4.65 5.36
CA CYS A 78 -13.99 5.47 4.25
C CYS A 78 -13.51 6.94 4.33
N ASN A 79 -13.36 7.47 5.55
CA ASN A 79 -12.96 8.86 5.82
C ASN A 79 -11.43 9.07 6.01
N CYS A 80 -10.62 8.02 5.84
CA CYS A 80 -9.16 8.12 5.99
C CYS A 80 -8.53 8.95 4.86
N GLU A 81 -7.47 9.72 5.10
CA GLU A 81 -6.79 10.50 4.02
C GLU A 81 -5.41 9.95 3.65
N HIS A 82 -5.06 8.76 4.15
CA HIS A 82 -3.87 8.02 3.76
C HIS A 82 -4.21 6.93 2.75
N ILE A 83 -3.21 6.50 1.97
CA ILE A 83 -3.33 5.42 0.98
C ILE A 83 -3.16 4.04 1.64
N GLN A 84 -2.29 3.93 2.64
CA GLN A 84 -1.99 2.69 3.36
C GLN A 84 -3.26 1.97 3.88
N CYS A 85 -3.38 0.68 3.57
CA CYS A 85 -4.39 -0.20 4.14
C CYS A 85 -3.86 -0.93 5.38
N PHE A 86 -4.76 -1.47 6.19
CA PHE A 86 -4.47 -2.42 7.26
C PHE A 86 -5.23 -3.73 7.01
N ASP A 87 -4.82 -4.81 7.66
CA ASP A 87 -5.48 -6.11 7.53
C ASP A 87 -6.85 -6.12 8.21
N LEU A 88 -7.90 -6.43 7.45
CA LEU A 88 -9.29 -6.39 7.90
C LEU A 88 -9.53 -7.32 9.09
N GLN A 89 -9.09 -8.58 8.97
CA GLN A 89 -9.35 -9.58 9.99
C GLN A 89 -8.70 -9.19 11.31
N SER A 90 -7.42 -8.82 11.25
CA SER A 90 -6.66 -8.33 12.40
C SER A 90 -7.34 -7.12 13.06
N TYR A 91 -7.79 -6.15 12.26
CA TYR A 91 -8.47 -4.95 12.74
C TYR A 91 -9.82 -5.25 13.42
N VAL A 92 -10.67 -6.06 12.78
CA VAL A 92 -11.99 -6.41 13.33
C VAL A 92 -11.83 -7.22 14.61
N MET A 93 -10.97 -8.24 14.62
CA MET A 93 -10.73 -9.07 15.81
C MET A 93 -10.24 -8.22 16.99
N LEU A 94 -9.31 -7.29 16.76
CA LEU A 94 -8.81 -6.39 17.81
C LEU A 94 -9.93 -5.50 18.36
N ASN A 95 -10.72 -4.88 17.49
CA ASN A 95 -11.76 -3.95 17.91
C ASN A 95 -12.95 -4.62 18.58
N TYR A 96 -13.21 -5.91 18.31
CA TYR A 96 -14.16 -6.68 19.10
C TYR A 96 -13.73 -6.85 20.57
N LYS A 97 -12.42 -6.81 20.86
CA LYS A 97 -11.87 -6.86 22.22
C LYS A 97 -11.76 -5.48 22.86
N VAL A 98 -11.10 -4.53 22.17
CA VAL A 98 -10.73 -3.21 22.73
C VAL A 98 -11.84 -2.16 22.59
N LYS A 99 -12.77 -2.35 21.66
CA LYS A 99 -13.92 -1.45 21.39
C LYS A 99 -13.54 0.00 21.03
N SER A 100 -12.34 0.25 20.50
CA SER A 100 -11.87 1.61 20.15
C SER A 100 -12.37 2.14 18.80
N TRP A 101 -12.49 1.28 17.79
CA TRP A 101 -12.90 1.59 16.41
C TRP A 101 -12.21 2.82 15.79
N LYS A 102 -10.91 2.96 16.03
CA LYS A 102 -10.05 4.00 15.45
C LYS A 102 -9.10 3.41 14.43
N CYS A 103 -8.93 4.11 13.31
CA CYS A 103 -7.95 3.74 12.29
C CYS A 103 -6.54 3.71 12.91
N PRO A 104 -5.77 2.62 12.74
CA PRO A 104 -4.43 2.48 13.33
C PRO A 104 -3.37 3.40 12.70
N ILE A 105 -3.69 4.04 11.57
CA ILE A 105 -2.75 4.88 10.82
C ILE A 105 -2.99 6.36 11.08
N CYS A 106 -4.25 6.82 11.07
CA CYS A 106 -4.58 8.25 11.21
C CYS A 106 -5.53 8.57 12.37
N ASN A 107 -5.90 7.58 13.21
CA ASN A 107 -6.76 7.75 14.37
C ASN A 107 -8.18 8.29 14.10
N LYS A 108 -8.59 8.44 12.83
CA LYS A 108 -9.98 8.76 12.46
C LYS A 108 -10.92 7.60 12.82
N ASN A 109 -12.21 7.89 12.99
CA ASN A 109 -13.22 6.86 13.24
C ASN A 109 -13.30 5.88 12.07
N ALA A 110 -13.30 4.58 12.38
CA ALA A 110 -13.39 3.50 11.41
C ALA A 110 -14.19 2.34 12.01
N GLY A 111 -15.45 2.61 12.33
CA GLY A 111 -16.40 1.57 12.78
C GLY A 111 -16.74 0.61 11.64
N LEU A 112 -17.37 -0.53 11.95
CA LEU A 112 -17.68 -1.57 10.96
C LEU A 112 -18.42 -1.05 9.72
N LYS A 113 -19.34 -0.09 9.87
CA LYS A 113 -20.07 0.53 8.76
C LYS A 113 -19.22 1.45 7.88
N ASP A 114 -18.13 1.95 8.44
CA ASP A 114 -17.23 2.90 7.79
C ASP A 114 -15.97 2.21 7.26
N LEU A 115 -15.89 0.87 7.34
CA LEU A 115 -14.80 0.10 6.75
C LEU A 115 -15.12 -0.23 5.29
N SER A 116 -14.07 -0.23 4.49
CA SER A 116 -14.10 -0.74 3.12
C SER A 116 -12.91 -1.62 2.82
N VAL A 117 -13.11 -2.62 1.97
CA VAL A 117 -12.06 -3.46 1.37
C VAL A 117 -11.64 -2.82 0.05
N ASP A 118 -10.33 -2.64 -0.14
CA ASP A 118 -9.76 -1.89 -1.25
C ASP A 118 -9.34 -2.84 -2.39
N GLU A 119 -10.14 -2.91 -3.46
CA GLU A 119 -9.93 -3.85 -4.57
C GLU A 119 -8.59 -3.61 -5.29
N TYR A 120 -8.20 -2.35 -5.50
CA TYR A 120 -6.94 -2.02 -6.17
C TYR A 120 -5.73 -2.51 -5.36
N ILE A 121 -5.72 -2.27 -4.05
CA ILE A 121 -4.64 -2.76 -3.18
C ILE A 121 -4.67 -4.29 -3.05
N PHE A 122 -5.85 -4.90 -3.08
CA PHE A 122 -5.99 -6.37 -3.07
C PHE A 122 -5.34 -6.98 -4.32
N GLU A 123 -5.58 -6.41 -5.51
CA GLU A 123 -4.93 -6.85 -6.75
C GLU A 123 -3.40 -6.75 -6.66
N ILE A 124 -2.85 -5.66 -6.13
CA ILE A 124 -1.40 -5.52 -5.91
C ILE A 124 -0.87 -6.63 -5.00
N LEU A 125 -1.58 -6.90 -3.89
CA LEU A 125 -1.20 -7.93 -2.94
C LEU A 125 -1.19 -9.32 -3.58
N GLU A 126 -2.18 -9.63 -4.42
CA GLU A 126 -2.29 -10.90 -5.14
C GLU A 126 -1.20 -11.06 -6.21
N ILE A 127 -0.94 -10.02 -7.02
CA ILE A 127 0.13 -10.04 -8.03
C ILE A 127 1.50 -10.28 -7.38
N THR A 128 1.70 -9.75 -6.18
CA THR A 128 2.98 -9.87 -5.45
C THR A 128 2.99 -10.99 -4.40
N THR A 129 1.97 -11.85 -4.33
CA THR A 129 1.83 -12.88 -3.28
C THR A 129 2.96 -13.92 -3.32
N SER A 130 3.43 -14.29 -4.51
CA SER A 130 4.55 -15.25 -4.67
C SER A 130 5.94 -14.63 -4.46
N MET A 131 6.02 -13.31 -4.26
CA MET A 131 7.25 -12.55 -4.15
C MET A 131 7.52 -12.17 -2.69
N SER A 132 7.96 -13.13 -1.88
CA SER A 132 8.10 -12.97 -0.42
C SER A 132 9.00 -11.81 0.02
N ASP A 133 9.98 -11.43 -0.81
CA ASP A 133 10.93 -10.35 -0.50
C ASP A 133 10.39 -8.95 -0.82
N VAL A 134 9.20 -8.87 -1.44
CA VAL A 134 8.57 -7.60 -1.79
C VAL A 134 7.78 -7.06 -0.61
N GLU A 135 8.39 -6.11 0.09
CA GLU A 135 7.76 -5.46 1.25
C GLU A 135 7.00 -4.17 0.90
N ARG A 136 7.33 -3.55 -0.24
CA ARG A 136 6.85 -2.22 -0.63
C ARG A 136 6.63 -2.14 -2.14
N VAL A 137 5.65 -1.34 -2.54
CA VAL A 137 5.47 -0.87 -3.92
C VAL A 137 5.55 0.64 -3.97
N VAL A 138 5.74 1.19 -5.16
CA VAL A 138 5.69 2.63 -5.42
C VAL A 138 4.52 2.89 -6.34
N ILE A 139 3.63 3.81 -5.98
CA ILE A 139 2.43 4.17 -6.74
C ILE A 139 2.54 5.63 -7.20
N ASP A 140 2.35 5.90 -8.49
CA ASP A 140 2.42 7.25 -9.06
C ASP A 140 1.05 7.97 -9.10
N LEU A 141 1.04 9.24 -9.52
CA LEU A 141 -0.18 10.06 -9.70
C LEU A 141 -1.22 9.44 -10.64
N THR A 142 -0.79 8.59 -11.57
CA THR A 142 -1.66 7.88 -12.51
C THR A 142 -2.17 6.55 -11.96
N ALA A 143 -1.87 6.24 -10.70
CA ALA A 143 -2.12 4.97 -10.04
C ALA A 143 -1.52 3.77 -10.79
N ARG A 144 -0.41 3.99 -11.51
CA ARG A 144 0.48 2.90 -11.93
C ARG A 144 1.41 2.60 -10.77
N TRP A 145 1.81 1.34 -10.65
CA TRP A 145 2.67 0.91 -9.56
C TRP A 145 3.83 0.03 -10.05
N LYS A 146 4.91 0.05 -9.27
CA LYS A 146 6.12 -0.76 -9.47
C LYS A 146 6.59 -1.32 -8.13
N ILE A 147 7.29 -2.44 -8.16
CA ILE A 147 7.92 -3.00 -6.96
C ILE A 147 9.05 -2.08 -6.49
N LYS A 148 9.15 -1.83 -5.18
CA LYS A 148 10.33 -1.18 -4.61
C LYS A 148 11.34 -2.26 -4.26
N ILE A 149 12.43 -2.32 -5.02
CA ILE A 149 13.56 -3.19 -4.72
C ILE A 149 14.33 -2.58 -3.55
N SER A 150 14.31 -3.25 -2.40
CA SER A 150 15.23 -2.96 -1.30
C SER A 150 16.65 -3.07 -1.87
N LYS A 151 17.50 -2.06 -1.68
CA LYS A 151 18.92 -2.20 -2.07
C LYS A 151 19.42 -3.53 -1.50
N PRO A 152 20.03 -4.43 -2.30
CA PRO A 152 20.61 -5.63 -1.73
C PRO A 152 21.56 -5.16 -0.61
N ASN A 153 21.43 -5.75 0.58
CA ASN A 153 22.51 -5.68 1.54
C ASN A 153 23.74 -6.12 0.78
N VAL A 154 24.70 -5.21 0.59
CA VAL A 154 26.01 -5.58 0.09
C VAL A 154 26.56 -6.51 1.17
N ILE A 155 26.34 -7.81 1.00
CA ILE A 155 27.18 -8.81 1.63
C ILE A 155 28.51 -8.57 0.94
N ASP A 156 29.46 -8.02 1.69
CA ASP A 156 30.84 -7.89 1.29
C ASP A 156 31.36 -9.30 1.01
N LEU A 157 31.24 -9.74 -0.25
CA LEU A 157 31.83 -10.96 -0.76
C LEU A 157 33.31 -10.70 -1.05
N THR A 158 34.05 -10.23 -0.05
CA THR A 158 35.50 -10.37 0.02
C THR A 158 35.85 -11.54 0.95
N SER A 159 35.26 -12.70 0.67
CA SER A 159 35.89 -13.97 0.99
C SER A 159 35.59 -14.96 -0.13
N GLU A 160 36.67 -15.39 -0.76
CA GLU A 160 36.72 -16.19 -1.98
C GLU A 160 35.80 -17.42 -1.96
N GLY A 161 35.10 -17.62 -3.08
CA GLY A 161 34.66 -18.94 -3.56
C GLY A 161 33.21 -19.31 -3.25
N ASP A 162 32.29 -18.98 -4.16
CA ASP A 162 31.30 -19.97 -4.61
C ASP A 162 30.63 -19.55 -5.93
N LYS A 163 30.39 -20.52 -6.82
CA LYS A 163 30.06 -20.33 -8.25
C LYS A 163 28.59 -20.00 -8.57
N ASP A 164 27.78 -19.61 -7.60
CA ASP A 164 26.33 -19.44 -7.80
C ASP A 164 25.87 -17.98 -8.00
N CYS A 165 26.73 -17.11 -8.52
CA CYS A 165 26.37 -15.74 -8.87
C CYS A 165 26.12 -15.54 -10.38
N GLN A 166 25.28 -16.39 -10.97
CA GLN A 166 24.80 -16.19 -12.35
C GLN A 166 23.45 -15.47 -12.42
N ILE A 167 22.66 -15.54 -11.34
CA ILE A 167 21.29 -14.96 -11.32
C ILE A 167 21.33 -13.43 -11.26
N ILE A 168 22.30 -12.85 -10.55
CA ILE A 168 22.37 -11.38 -10.35
C ILE A 168 22.76 -10.67 -11.65
N HIS A 169 23.62 -11.26 -12.47
CA HIS A 169 24.03 -10.67 -13.75
C HIS A 169 22.90 -10.68 -14.81
N SER A 170 22.02 -11.68 -14.79
CA SER A 170 20.88 -11.76 -15.73
C SER A 170 19.78 -10.74 -15.41
N ILE A 171 19.55 -10.41 -14.13
CA ILE A 171 18.48 -9.49 -13.73
C ILE A 171 18.84 -8.03 -14.02
N VAL A 172 20.12 -7.65 -13.89
CA VAL A 172 20.57 -6.28 -14.19
C VAL A 172 20.46 -5.97 -15.69
N ASN A 173 20.70 -6.95 -16.56
CA ASN A 173 20.62 -6.75 -18.01
C ASN A 173 19.19 -6.71 -18.58
N LEU A 174 18.19 -7.24 -17.87
CA LEU A 174 16.78 -7.16 -18.30
C LEU A 174 16.11 -5.81 -17.99
N SER A 175 16.81 -4.89 -17.34
CA SER A 175 16.31 -3.53 -17.04
C SER A 175 16.85 -2.44 -17.98
N LEU A 176 17.57 -2.83 -19.05
CA LEU A 176 18.15 -1.90 -20.03
C LEU A 176 17.86 -2.26 -21.50
N GLU A 177 16.86 -3.10 -21.79
CA GLU A 177 16.32 -3.29 -23.14
C GLU A 177 14.80 -3.04 -23.17
#